data_AF-A0A4R6UAE6-F1
#
_entry.id   AF-A0A4R6UAE6-F1
#
_cell.length_a   1.000
_cell.length_b   1.000
_cell.length_c   1.000
_cell.angle_alpha   90.00
_cell.angle_beta   90.00
_cell.angle_gamma   90.00
#
_symmetry.space_group_name_H-M   'P 1'
#
loop_
_entity.id
_entity.type
_entity.pdbx_description
1 polymer ?
#
loop_
_entity_poly.entity_id
_entity_poly.type
_entity_poly.pdbx_seq_one_letter_code
_entity_poly.pdbx_strand_id
1 'polypeptide(L)'
;MTSSLSVFLPVLLSHGPVFLIAVFGLVLALANPIRSRALVVVAMLLLLVSALFSGGWQIVVTSVMRYGGGGTFAGADLSLVYGLVGLVSTLLQVACWALVFVALFRPGPARPPRP
;
A
#
# COMPACT_ATOMS: atom_id res chain seq x y z
N MET A 1 2.49 15.71 -27.40
CA MET A 1 1.69 14.60 -26.84
C MET A 1 2.58 13.73 -25.95
N THR A 2 2.72 14.07 -24.67
CA THR A 2 3.28 13.13 -23.69
C THR A 2 2.22 12.05 -23.47
N SER A 3 2.48 10.88 -24.04
CA SER A 3 1.61 9.71 -23.99
C SER A 3 1.31 9.32 -22.54
N SER A 4 0.10 8.84 -22.28
CA SER A 4 -0.39 8.35 -20.98
C SER A 4 0.58 7.39 -20.28
N LEU A 5 1.41 6.71 -21.08
CA LEU A 5 2.57 5.91 -20.68
C LEU A 5 3.53 6.64 -19.73
N SER A 6 3.82 7.92 -19.98
CA SER A 6 4.76 8.70 -19.17
C SER A 6 4.24 9.03 -17.76
N VAL A 7 2.94 8.96 -17.52
CA VAL A 7 2.32 9.09 -16.18
C VAL A 7 2.17 7.73 -15.52
N PHE A 8 1.82 6.71 -16.32
CA PHE A 8 1.56 5.37 -15.81
C PHE A 8 2.84 4.62 -15.41
N LEU A 9 3.93 4.77 -16.16
CA LEU A 9 5.19 4.06 -15.92
C LEU A 9 5.79 4.31 -14.52
N PRO A 10 5.93 5.56 -14.04
CA PRO A 10 6.46 5.79 -12.69
C PRO A 10 5.54 5.26 -11.58
N VAL A 11 4.22 5.31 -11.78
CA VAL A 11 3.22 4.76 -10.83
C VAL A 11 3.31 3.23 -10.77
N LEU A 12 3.47 2.60 -11.94
CA LEU A 12 3.65 1.15 -12.04
C LEU A 12 4.94 0.71 -11.35
N LEU A 13 6.03 1.45 -11.52
CA LEU A 13 7.32 1.14 -10.90
C LEU A 13 7.30 1.35 -9.38
N SER A 14 6.61 2.37 -8.88
CA SER A 14 6.56 2.68 -7.44
C SER A 14 5.57 1.80 -6.66
N HIS A 15 4.45 1.40 -7.27
CA HIS A 15 3.36 0.70 -6.57
C HIS A 15 3.10 -0.72 -7.08
N GLY A 16 3.59 -1.09 -8.27
CA GLY A 16 3.50 -2.44 -8.80
C GLY A 16 4.12 -3.49 -7.88
N PRO A 17 5.37 -3.32 -7.39
CA PRO A 17 5.97 -4.28 -6.47
C PRO A 17 5.17 -4.45 -5.18
N VAL A 18 4.67 -3.35 -4.60
CA VAL A 18 3.87 -3.36 -3.36
C VAL A 18 2.55 -4.11 -3.58
N PHE A 19 1.89 -3.85 -4.71
CA PHE A 19 0.68 -4.55 -5.11
C PHE A 19 0.91 -6.05 -5.28
N LEU A 20 1.99 -6.44 -5.97
CA LEU A 20 2.36 -7.85 -6.14
C LEU A 20 2.64 -8.52 -4.80
N ILE A 21 3.39 -7.87 -3.89
CA ILE A 21 3.66 -8.40 -2.55
C ILE A 21 2.36 -8.62 -1.78
N ALA A 22 1.42 -7.67 -1.82
CA ALA A 22 0.12 -7.82 -1.17
C ALA A 22 -0.67 -9.01 -1.73
N VAL A 23 -0.73 -9.14 -3.06
CA VAL A 23 -1.45 -10.23 -3.73
C VAL A 23 -0.81 -11.58 -3.41
N PHE A 24 0.51 -11.72 -3.56
CA PHE A 24 1.22 -12.96 -3.23
C PHE A 24 1.08 -13.32 -1.75
N GLY A 25 1.21 -12.34 -0.85
CA GLY A 25 1.02 -12.54 0.59
C GLY A 25 -0.39 -12.99 0.93
N LEU A 26 -1.41 -12.43 0.28
CA LEU A 26 -2.80 -12.84 0.43
C LEU A 26 -3.03 -14.27 -0.06
N VAL A 27 -2.52 -14.61 -1.26
CA VAL A 27 -2.62 -15.95 -1.84
C VAL A 27 -1.93 -16.98 -0.96
N LEU A 28 -0.71 -16.70 -0.48
CA LEU A 28 0.02 -17.59 0.42
C LEU A 28 -0.68 -17.77 1.77
N ALA A 29 -1.26 -16.70 2.32
CA ALA A 29 -2.04 -16.76 3.55
C ALA A 29 -3.30 -17.61 3.37
N LEU A 30 -3.99 -17.50 2.23
CA LEU A 30 -5.18 -18.30 1.91
C LEU A 30 -4.86 -19.75 1.55
N ALA A 31 -3.67 -20.03 1.02
CA ALA A 31 -3.23 -21.37 0.66
C ALA A 31 -2.70 -22.17 1.87
N ASN A 32 -1.97 -21.54 2.80
CA ASN A 32 -1.33 -22.24 3.92
C ASN A 32 -2.07 -22.03 5.25
N PRO A 33 -2.36 -23.06 6.05
CA PRO A 33 -3.02 -22.92 7.34
C PRO A 33 -2.09 -22.28 8.38
N ILE A 34 -1.89 -20.97 8.29
CA ILE A 34 -1.09 -20.19 9.23
C ILE A 34 -1.94 -19.88 10.47
N ARG A 35 -1.36 -20.07 11.67
CA ARG A 35 -2.00 -19.82 12.97
C ARG A 35 -2.51 -18.38 13.15
N SER A 36 -1.90 -17.43 12.44
CA SER A 36 -2.23 -16.00 12.41
C SER A 36 -2.82 -15.54 11.07
N ARG A 37 -3.50 -16.44 10.33
CA ARG A 37 -4.07 -16.16 8.99
C ARG A 37 -4.84 -14.84 8.91
N ALA A 38 -5.73 -14.59 9.86
CA ALA A 38 -6.56 -13.38 9.85
C ALA A 38 -5.72 -12.09 9.92
N LEU A 39 -4.66 -12.07 10.73
CA LEU A 39 -3.77 -10.90 10.84
C LEU A 39 -2.98 -10.66 9.56
N VAL A 40 -2.45 -11.73 8.95
CA VAL A 40 -1.73 -11.61 7.67
C VAL A 40 -2.66 -11.15 6.56
N VAL A 41 -3.87 -11.72 6.48
CA VAL A 41 -4.89 -11.33 5.49
C VAL A 41 -5.26 -9.86 5.65
N VAL A 42 -5.52 -9.39 6.89
CA VAL A 42 -5.84 -7.98 7.17
C VAL A 42 -4.65 -7.08 6.80
N ALA A 43 -3.43 -7.45 7.16
CA ALA A 43 -2.24 -6.67 6.80
C ALA A 43 -2.03 -6.58 5.28
N MET A 44 -2.24 -7.67 4.54
CA MET A 44 -2.12 -7.68 3.08
C MET A 44 -3.25 -6.91 2.39
N LEU A 45 -4.47 -6.98 2.92
CA LEU A 45 -5.60 -6.17 2.43
C LEU A 45 -5.35 -4.66 2.64
N LEU A 46 -4.86 -4.27 3.82
CA LEU A 46 -4.50 -2.88 4.10
C LEU A 46 -3.38 -2.38 3.15
N LEU A 47 -2.40 -3.25 2.88
CA LEU A 47 -1.31 -2.94 1.93
C LEU A 47 -1.86 -2.77 0.51
N LEU A 48 -2.78 -3.65 0.08
CA LEU A 48 -3.41 -3.61 -1.24
C LEU A 48 -4.24 -2.33 -1.44
N VAL A 49 -5.09 -2.00 -0.46
CA VAL A 49 -5.92 -0.78 -0.48
C VAL A 49 -5.03 0.47 -0.49
N SER A 50 -3.97 0.49 0.31
CA SER A 50 -3.01 1.59 0.34
C SER A 50 -2.31 1.78 -1.02
N ALA A 51 -1.88 0.70 -1.67
CA ALA A 51 -1.24 0.76 -2.98
C ALA A 51 -2.20 1.28 -4.07
N LEU A 52 -3.45 0.82 -4.07
CA LEU A 52 -4.48 1.29 -5.00
C LEU A 52 -4.82 2.76 -4.79
N PHE A 53 -4.98 3.19 -3.53
CA PHE A 53 -5.29 4.57 -3.19
C PHE A 53 -4.13 5.51 -3.53
N SER A 54 -2.90 5.12 -3.17
CA SER A 54 -1.70 5.91 -3.46
C SER A 54 -1.45 6.04 -4.97
N GLY A 55 -1.58 4.93 -5.72
CA GLY A 55 -1.40 4.94 -7.17
C GLY A 55 -2.51 5.68 -7.91
N GLY A 56 -3.77 5.48 -7.50
CA GLY A 56 -4.90 6.22 -8.04
C GLY A 56 -4.76 7.72 -7.81
N TRP A 57 -4.40 8.11 -6.58
CA TRP A 57 -4.12 9.50 -6.22
C TRP A 57 -2.99 10.11 -7.06
N GLN A 58 -1.87 9.40 -7.20
CA GLN A 58 -0.74 9.88 -7.99
C GLN A 58 -1.15 10.08 -9.46
N ILE A 59 -1.91 9.16 -10.05
CA ILE A 59 -2.40 9.31 -11.43
C ILE A 59 -3.30 10.56 -11.57
N VAL A 60 -4.26 10.75 -10.65
CA VAL A 60 -5.19 11.89 -10.68
C VAL A 60 -4.44 13.22 -10.53
N VAL A 61 -3.58 13.35 -9.52
CA VAL A 61 -2.83 14.60 -9.27
C VAL A 61 -1.88 14.92 -10.42
N THR A 62 -1.15 13.92 -10.92
CA THR A 62 -0.23 14.14 -12.06
C THR A 62 -1.00 14.57 -13.30
N SER A 63 -2.22 14.07 -13.50
CA SER A 63 -3.08 14.48 -14.62
C SER A 63 -3.60 15.91 -14.46
N VAL A 64 -4.02 16.30 -13.24
CA VAL A 64 -4.43 17.68 -12.94
C VAL A 64 -3.27 18.66 -13.16
N MET A 65 -2.06 18.34 -12.68
CA MET A 65 -0.86 19.17 -12.84
C MET A 65 -0.44 19.35 -14.31
N ARG A 66 -0.63 18.33 -15.17
CA ARG A 66 -0.16 18.36 -16.57
C ARG A 66 -1.17 18.95 -17.55
N TYR A 67 -2.47 18.80 -17.28
CA TYR A 67 -3.54 19.18 -18.23
C TYR A 67 -4.42 20.34 -17.73
N GLY A 68 -4.44 20.60 -16.41
CA GLY A 68 -5.12 21.75 -15.81
C GLY A 68 -4.23 22.99 -15.79
N GLY A 69 -3.98 23.57 -16.96
CA GLY A 69 -3.30 24.85 -17.06
C GLY A 69 -4.12 25.96 -16.39
N GLY A 70 -3.61 26.50 -15.28
CA GLY A 70 -4.11 27.73 -14.66
C GLY A 70 -5.22 27.54 -13.62
N GLY A 71 -4.88 27.63 -12.34
CA GLY A 71 -5.86 27.89 -11.30
C GLY A 71 -5.63 27.13 -9.99
N THR A 72 -5.37 27.92 -8.94
CA THR A 72 -5.74 27.70 -7.52
C THR A 72 -4.98 26.73 -6.63
N PHE A 73 -3.92 26.05 -7.07
CA PHE A 73 -2.99 25.42 -6.13
C PHE A 73 -1.56 25.89 -6.44
N ALA A 74 -1.13 26.94 -5.74
CA ALA A 74 0.26 27.38 -5.77
C ALA A 74 1.16 26.19 -5.43
N GLY A 75 2.26 25.98 -6.15
CA GLY A 75 3.13 24.78 -6.03
C GLY A 75 3.63 24.45 -4.61
N ALA A 76 3.47 25.36 -3.65
CA ALA A 76 3.70 25.12 -2.22
C ALA A 76 2.59 24.28 -1.56
N ASP A 77 1.32 24.48 -1.89
CA ASP A 77 0.20 23.73 -1.28
C ASP A 77 0.13 22.30 -1.80
N LEU A 78 0.37 22.11 -3.10
CA LEU A 78 0.43 20.78 -3.71
C LEU A 78 1.62 19.96 -3.21
N SER A 79 2.77 20.58 -2.94
CA SER A 79 3.93 19.86 -2.39
C SER A 79 3.71 19.42 -0.95
N LEU A 80 3.02 20.23 -0.14
CA LEU A 80 2.60 19.87 1.23
C LEU A 80 1.60 18.70 1.22
N VAL A 81 0.61 18.72 0.33
CA VAL A 81 -0.35 17.62 0.16
C VAL A 81 0.34 16.35 -0.35
N TYR A 82 1.26 16.47 -1.30
CA TYR A 82 2.02 15.33 -1.83
C TYR A 82 2.91 14.71 -0.75
N GLY A 83 3.57 15.55 0.06
CA GLY A 83 4.36 15.12 1.21
C GLY A 83 3.52 14.44 2.29
N LEU A 84 2.34 14.99 2.61
CA LEU A 84 1.43 14.41 3.59
C LEU A 84 0.89 13.05 3.15
N VAL A 85 0.47 12.92 1.89
CA VAL A 85 -0.02 11.64 1.34
C VAL A 85 1.13 10.62 1.30
N GLY A 86 2.32 11.01 0.87
CA GLY A 86 3.50 10.13 0.90
C GLY A 86 3.86 9.67 2.33
N LEU A 87 3.76 10.56 3.32
CA LEU A 87 4.02 10.26 4.72
C LEU A 87 2.97 9.29 5.28
N VAL A 88 1.69 9.52 4.99
CA VAL A 88 0.59 8.61 5.37
C VAL A 88 0.80 7.22 4.76
N SER A 89 1.12 7.14 3.46
CA SER A 89 1.39 5.86 2.80
C SER A 89 2.59 5.14 3.41
N THR A 90 3.65 5.87 3.77
CA THR A 90 4.84 5.32 4.43
C THR A 90 4.49 4.77 5.82
N LEU A 91 3.73 5.52 6.62
CA LEU A 91 3.28 5.08 7.95
C LEU A 91 2.40 3.82 7.86
N LEU A 92 1.48 3.77 6.89
CA LEU A 92 0.66 2.59 6.60
C LEU A 92 1.52 1.38 6.23
N GLN A 93 2.53 1.59 5.39
CA GLN A 93 3.43 0.52 4.97
C GLN A 93 4.23 -0.04 6.16
N VAL A 94 4.74 0.84 7.03
CA VAL A 94 5.41 0.45 8.28
C VAL A 94 4.46 -0.30 9.21
N ALA A 95 3.23 0.19 9.40
CA ALA A 95 2.22 -0.47 10.22
C ALA A 95 1.85 -1.87 9.69
N CYS A 96 1.70 -2.03 8.38
CA CYS A 96 1.48 -3.34 7.76
C CYS A 96 2.65 -4.31 8.02
N TRP A 97 3.89 -3.85 7.86
CA TRP A 97 5.06 -4.67 8.20
C TRP A 97 5.11 -5.05 9.67
N ALA A 98 4.80 -4.12 10.57
CA ALA A 98 4.69 -4.40 12.00
C ALA A 98 3.64 -5.49 12.29
N LEU A 99 2.46 -5.43 11.65
CA LEU A 99 1.43 -6.45 11.78
C LEU A 99 1.87 -7.81 11.22
N VAL A 100 2.60 -7.83 10.10
CA VAL A 100 3.20 -9.05 9.54
C VAL A 100 4.21 -9.66 10.51
N PHE A 101 5.11 -8.85 11.08
CA PHE A 101 6.06 -9.32 12.08
C PHE A 101 5.36 -9.86 13.33
N VAL A 102 4.35 -9.16 13.86
CA VAL A 102 3.54 -9.63 14.99
C VAL A 102 2.84 -10.95 14.65
N ALA A 103 2.34 -11.10 13.42
CA ALA A 103 1.69 -12.33 12.98
C ALA A 103 2.66 -13.52 12.88
N LEU A 104 3.91 -13.27 12.44
CA LEU A 104 4.98 -14.27 12.34
C LEU A 104 5.50 -14.70 13.72
N PHE A 105 5.65 -13.75 14.65
CA PHE A 105 6.24 -14.00 15.97
C PHE A 105 5.22 -14.22 17.08
N ARG A 106 3.92 -14.28 16.76
CA ARG A 106 2.88 -14.47 17.78
C ARG A 106 3.08 -15.83 18.48
N PRO A 107 3.32 -15.86 19.81
CA PRO A 107 3.47 -17.11 20.53
C PRO A 107 2.17 -17.90 20.41
N GLY A 108 2.32 -19.15 20.01
CA GLY A 108 1.19 -20.03 19.76
C GLY A 108 0.36 -20.29 21.02
N PRO A 109 -0.98 -20.51 20.92
CA PRO A 109 -1.77 -20.97 22.04
C PRO A 109 -1.08 -22.14 22.74
N ALA A 110 -0.86 -21.99 24.05
CA ALA A 110 -0.35 -23.05 24.90
C ALA A 110 -1.21 -24.30 24.62
N ARG A 111 -0.56 -25.40 24.21
CA ARG A 111 -1.26 -26.67 24.05
C ARG A 111 -1.91 -26.98 25.40
N PRO A 112 -3.22 -27.24 25.47
CA PRO A 112 -3.82 -27.69 26.71
C PRO A 112 -3.07 -28.96 27.15
N PRO A 113 -2.74 -29.10 28.45
CA PRO A 113 -2.10 -30.31 28.95
C PRO A 113 -2.97 -31.50 28.57
N ARG A 114 -2.39 -32.45 27.84
CA ARG A 114 -3.08 -33.73 27.58
C ARG A 114 -3.17 -34.48 28.91
N PRO A 115 -4.34 -35.01 29.29
CA PRO A 115 -4.45 -35.94 30.42
C PRO A 115 -3.72 -37.25 30.15
#